data_AF-A0A5A5TEV4-F1
#
_entry.id   AF-A0A5A5TEV4-F1
#
_cell.length_a   1.000
_cell.length_b   1.000
_cell.length_c   1.000
_cell.angle_alpha   90.00
_cell.angle_beta   90.00
_cell.angle_gamma   90.00
#
_symmetry.space_group_name_H-M   'P 1'
#
loop_
_entity.id
_entity.type
_entity.pdbx_description
1 polymer ?
#
loop_
_entity_poly.entity_id
_entity_poly.type
_entity_poly.pdbx_seq_one_letter_code
_entity_poly.pdbx_strand_id
1 'polypeptide(L)'
;MYLFALVPPSTAWMNRASATQIALRYLVTTWADEEEEAHRLLGHLIMALLGKHEYELELTDLPASLWTAFGLVPRPAFMLRVPLYFEHSAPTPPLVRGPLVVRGAPAVSLHGTVLGPGKVPVAGARVELPALQLIAHTNTRGRFHFSTVPSEPRGIQLLVKARGCTQTALIEEPISDNNPLEICFDSFDAR
;
A
#
# COMPACT_ATOMS: atom_id res chain seq x y z
N MET A 1 23.89 -21.99 15.17
CA MET A 1 22.65 -21.25 14.90
C MET A 1 22.34 -21.41 13.43
N TYR A 2 21.13 -21.89 13.09
CA TYR A 2 20.75 -22.19 11.71
C TYR A 2 19.58 -21.29 11.31
N LEU A 3 19.67 -20.60 10.17
CA LEU A 3 18.52 -19.87 9.62
C LEU A 3 17.49 -20.90 9.15
N PHE A 4 16.35 -20.93 9.81
CA PHE A 4 15.29 -21.89 9.57
C PHE A 4 14.31 -21.40 8.50
N ALA A 5 13.86 -20.15 8.59
CA ALA A 5 12.91 -19.57 7.66
C ALA A 5 12.93 -18.03 7.65
N LEU A 6 12.40 -17.45 6.57
CA LEU A 6 11.95 -16.06 6.53
C LEU A 6 10.44 -16.07 6.80
N VAL A 7 9.99 -15.32 7.80
CA VAL A 7 8.58 -15.26 8.22
C VAL A 7 8.09 -13.81 8.27
N PRO A 8 6.77 -13.55 8.17
CA PRO A 8 6.26 -12.20 8.40
C PRO A 8 6.66 -11.68 9.78
N PRO A 9 6.84 -10.35 9.94
CA PRO A 9 7.14 -9.76 11.25
C PRO A 9 5.97 -10.00 12.21
N SER A 10 6.26 -10.16 13.51
CA SER A 10 5.21 -10.25 14.51
C SER A 10 4.54 -8.89 14.71
N THR A 11 3.27 -8.92 15.14
CA THR A 11 2.49 -7.70 15.41
C THR A 11 3.13 -6.84 16.50
N ALA A 12 3.92 -7.45 17.39
CA ALA A 12 4.69 -6.76 18.42
C ALA A 12 5.74 -5.77 17.85
N TRP A 13 6.22 -5.96 16.62
CA TRP A 13 7.25 -5.14 15.99
C TRP A 13 6.71 -4.08 15.01
N MET A 14 5.40 -4.06 14.74
CA MET A 14 4.79 -3.23 13.67
C MET A 14 4.78 -1.71 13.92
N ASN A 15 5.49 -1.18 14.93
CA ASN A 15 5.41 0.23 15.33
C ASN A 15 6.43 1.17 14.63
N ARG A 16 7.20 0.69 13.65
CA ARG A 16 8.06 1.57 12.82
C ARG A 16 7.46 1.74 11.43
N ALA A 17 6.66 2.80 11.28
CA ALA A 17 6.14 3.27 10.00
C ALA A 17 7.29 3.41 8.98
N SER A 18 7.08 2.88 7.77
CA SER A 18 7.88 2.98 6.54
C SER A 18 9.06 2.03 6.27
N ALA A 19 9.39 1.07 7.16
CA ALA A 19 10.34 0.02 6.81
C ALA A 19 9.61 -1.23 6.28
N THR A 20 10.02 -1.75 5.12
CA THR A 20 9.67 -3.14 4.76
C THR A 20 10.41 -4.04 5.75
N GLN A 21 9.68 -4.90 6.45
CA GLN A 21 10.23 -5.76 7.49
C GLN A 21 9.92 -7.21 7.19
N ILE A 22 10.92 -8.07 7.35
CA ILE A 22 10.74 -9.52 7.46
C ILE A 22 11.33 -9.96 8.79
N ALA A 23 10.98 -11.16 9.25
CA ALA A 23 11.61 -11.76 10.42
C ALA A 23 12.44 -12.97 10.00
N LEU A 24 13.67 -13.03 10.51
CA LEU A 24 14.53 -14.20 10.41
C LEU A 24 14.19 -15.13 11.55
N ARG A 25 13.88 -16.39 11.25
CA ARG A 25 13.59 -17.43 12.24
C ARG A 25 14.78 -18.36 12.33
N TYR A 26 15.43 -18.44 13.48
CA TYR A 26 16.65 -19.20 13.72
C TYR A 26 16.43 -20.35 14.70
N LEU A 27 16.95 -21.52 14.37
CA LEU A 27 17.10 -22.62 15.32
C LEU A 27 18.41 -22.42 16.09
N VAL A 28 18.28 -22.19 17.40
CA VAL A 28 19.41 -22.08 18.33
C VAL A 28 19.53 -23.39 19.09
N THR A 29 20.70 -24.03 19.01
CA THR A 29 21.00 -25.29 19.69
C THR A 29 22.23 -25.12 20.57
N THR A 30 22.25 -25.74 21.74
CA THR A 30 23.45 -25.84 22.58
C THR A 30 24.03 -27.26 22.54
N TRP A 31 25.32 -27.37 22.83
CA TRP A 31 26.01 -28.64 22.94
C TRP A 31 27.13 -28.53 23.98
N ALA A 32 27.39 -29.64 24.66
CA ALA A 32 28.48 -29.84 25.59
C ALA A 32 28.74 -31.35 25.70
N ASP A 33 29.85 -31.74 26.33
CA ASP A 33 30.16 -33.15 26.58
C ASP A 33 29.19 -33.76 27.61
N GLU A 34 28.72 -32.96 28.56
CA GLU A 34 27.71 -33.33 29.55
C GLU A 34 26.36 -32.70 29.22
N GLU A 35 25.27 -33.47 29.35
CA GLU A 35 23.92 -32.99 29.05
C GLU A 35 23.48 -31.84 29.96
N GLU A 36 23.82 -31.90 31.25
CA GLU A 36 23.52 -30.85 32.22
C GLU A 36 24.13 -29.51 31.81
N GLU A 37 25.36 -29.54 31.29
CA GLU A 37 26.04 -28.36 30.79
C GLU A 37 25.34 -27.77 29.56
N ALA A 38 24.94 -28.61 28.62
CA ALA A 38 24.20 -28.18 27.44
C ALA A 38 22.88 -27.50 27.81
N HIS A 39 22.16 -28.03 28.81
CA HIS A 39 20.94 -27.42 29.35
C HIS A 39 21.24 -26.10 30.07
N ARG A 40 22.31 -26.03 30.86
CA ARG A 40 22.73 -24.81 31.55
C ARG A 40 23.04 -23.69 30.57
N LEU A 41 23.76 -23.98 29.49
CA LEU A 41 24.03 -23.03 28.40
C LEU A 41 22.74 -22.53 27.74
N LEU A 42 21.78 -23.44 27.49
CA LEU A 42 20.49 -23.06 26.90
C LEU A 42 19.72 -22.10 27.81
N GLY A 43 19.68 -22.41 29.11
CA GLY A 43 19.06 -21.55 30.12
C GLY A 43 19.69 -20.17 30.18
N HIS A 44 21.02 -20.07 30.15
CA HIS A 44 21.71 -18.77 30.11
C HIS A 44 21.35 -17.95 28.86
N LEU A 45 21.26 -18.58 27.69
CA LEU A 45 20.86 -17.88 26.46
C LEU A 45 19.43 -17.37 26.54
N ILE A 46 18.48 -18.19 27.02
CA ILE A 46 17.09 -17.78 27.21
C ILE A 46 17.02 -16.60 28.18
N MET A 47 17.71 -16.68 29.32
CA MET A 47 17.77 -15.60 30.31
C MET A 47 18.38 -14.31 29.76
N ALA A 48 19.41 -14.41 28.90
CA ALA A 48 20.04 -13.26 28.26
C ALA A 48 19.16 -12.60 27.17
N LEU A 49 18.14 -13.31 26.69
CA LEU A 49 17.18 -12.83 25.69
C LEU A 49 15.89 -12.32 26.34
N LEU A 50 15.53 -12.82 27.53
CA LEU A 50 14.40 -12.31 28.30
C LEU A 50 14.55 -10.81 28.57
N GLY A 51 13.46 -10.06 28.36
CA GLY A 51 13.41 -8.62 28.54
C GLY A 51 13.93 -7.79 27.35
N LYS A 52 14.50 -8.41 26.31
CA LYS A 52 14.89 -7.69 25.09
C LYS A 52 13.75 -7.70 24.07
N HIS A 53 13.12 -6.54 23.86
CA HIS A 53 11.98 -6.41 22.94
C HIS A 53 12.31 -6.57 21.45
N GLU A 54 13.60 -6.54 21.10
CA GLU A 54 14.10 -6.72 19.73
C GLU A 54 14.08 -8.18 19.28
N TYR A 55 13.89 -9.12 20.21
CA TYR A 55 13.92 -10.56 19.95
C TYR A 55 12.63 -11.20 20.42
N GLU A 56 12.19 -12.22 19.71
CA GLU A 56 11.03 -13.02 20.10
C GLU A 56 11.47 -14.48 20.24
N LEU A 57 11.23 -15.04 21.42
CA LEU A 57 11.54 -16.42 21.76
C LEU A 57 10.31 -17.30 21.50
N GLU A 58 10.46 -18.33 20.68
CA GLU A 58 9.44 -19.37 20.54
C GLU A 58 9.94 -20.65 21.22
N LEU A 59 9.28 -21.01 22.32
CA LEU A 59 9.55 -22.21 23.10
C LEU A 59 8.62 -23.35 22.67
N THR A 60 8.40 -23.50 21.37
CA THR A 60 7.55 -24.55 20.79
C THR A 60 8.35 -25.84 20.61
N ASP A 61 7.68 -26.97 20.82
CA ASP A 61 8.25 -28.29 20.54
C ASP A 61 8.70 -28.40 19.08
N LEU A 62 9.91 -28.93 18.88
CA LEU A 62 10.47 -29.16 17.56
C LEU A 62 10.15 -30.58 17.10
N PRO A 63 9.51 -30.76 15.92
CA PRO A 63 9.14 -32.08 15.46
C PRO A 63 10.39 -32.91 15.12
N ALA A 64 10.35 -34.22 15.39
CA ALA A 64 11.46 -35.13 15.16
C ALA A 64 11.98 -35.10 13.70
N SER A 65 11.05 -34.94 12.74
CA SER A 65 11.36 -34.82 11.31
C SER A 65 12.30 -33.65 10.97
N LEU A 66 12.28 -32.59 11.78
CA LEU A 66 13.17 -31.44 11.62
C LEU A 66 14.63 -31.83 11.80
N TRP A 67 14.92 -32.57 12.87
CA TRP A 67 16.27 -33.05 13.20
C TRP A 67 16.79 -33.98 12.12
N THR A 68 15.93 -34.89 11.64
CA THR A 68 16.24 -35.78 10.52
C THR A 68 16.55 -35.01 9.24
N ALA A 69 15.76 -33.97 8.91
CA ALA A 69 15.98 -33.17 7.70
C ALA A 69 17.31 -32.40 7.73
N PHE A 70 17.76 -31.95 8.90
CA PHE A 70 19.07 -31.32 9.08
C PHE A 70 20.23 -32.33 9.21
N GLY A 71 19.94 -33.63 9.30
CA GLY A 71 20.96 -34.65 9.58
C GLY A 71 21.60 -34.48 10.96
N LEU A 72 20.88 -33.88 11.90
CA LEU A 72 21.35 -33.59 13.25
C LEU A 72 20.71 -34.55 14.25
N VAL A 73 21.46 -34.88 15.30
CA VAL A 73 20.88 -35.51 16.48
C VAL A 73 20.04 -34.48 17.25
N PRO A 74 18.91 -34.87 17.88
CA PRO A 74 18.14 -33.98 18.74
C PRO A 74 19.03 -33.38 19.84
N ARG A 75 18.89 -32.07 20.04
CA ARG A 75 19.68 -31.30 21.02
C ARG A 75 18.80 -30.29 21.75
N PRO A 76 19.19 -29.83 22.95
CA PRO A 76 18.54 -28.72 23.63
C PRO A 76 18.51 -27.49 22.70
N ALA A 77 17.32 -26.96 22.46
CA ALA A 77 17.12 -25.93 21.45
C ALA A 77 15.86 -25.07 21.69
N PHE A 78 15.85 -23.89 21.08
CA PHE A 78 14.67 -23.03 20.95
C PHE A 78 14.69 -22.30 19.60
N MET A 79 13.56 -21.70 19.22
CA MET A 79 13.48 -20.87 18.03
C MET A 79 13.58 -19.39 18.40
N LEU A 80 14.38 -18.64 17.65
CA LEU A 80 14.60 -17.21 17.84
C LEU A 80 14.12 -16.46 16.60
N ARG A 81 13.25 -15.48 16.78
CA ARG A 81 12.89 -14.55 15.71
C ARG A 81 13.62 -13.23 15.89
N VAL A 82 14.21 -12.77 14.80
CA VAL A 82 14.97 -11.52 14.72
C VAL A 82 14.39 -10.66 13.60
N PRO A 83 13.94 -9.42 13.85
CA PRO A 83 13.48 -8.54 12.80
C PRO A 83 14.64 -8.12 11.89
N LEU A 84 14.41 -8.18 10.58
CA LEU A 84 15.29 -7.63 9.56
C LEU A 84 14.61 -6.43 8.92
N TYR A 85 15.22 -5.26 9.09
CA TYR A 85 14.74 -4.00 8.54
C TYR A 85 15.41 -3.74 7.19
N PHE A 86 14.61 -3.45 6.17
CA PHE A 86 15.10 -2.90 4.92
C PHE A 86 14.86 -1.40 4.92
N GLU A 87 15.94 -0.64 4.77
CA GLU A 87 15.83 0.78 4.46
C GLU A 87 15.27 0.91 3.04
N HIS A 88 13.99 1.28 2.94
CA HIS A 88 13.47 1.77 1.68
C HIS A 88 13.82 3.25 1.61
N SER A 89 14.75 3.61 0.72
CA SER A 89 15.03 5.02 0.43
C SER A 89 13.80 5.61 -0.25
N ALA A 90 12.89 6.17 0.55
CA ALA A 90 11.85 7.02 0.00
C ALA A 90 12.55 8.21 -0.68
N PRO A 91 12.12 8.62 -1.89
CA PRO A 91 12.69 9.80 -2.51
C PRO A 91 12.53 10.98 -1.55
N THR A 92 13.64 11.64 -1.21
CA THR A 92 13.60 12.83 -0.36
C THR A 92 12.70 13.86 -1.05
N PRO A 93 11.60 14.31 -0.42
CA PRO A 93 10.74 15.29 -1.05
C PRO A 93 11.55 16.57 -1.27
N PRO A 94 11.44 17.22 -2.44
CA PRO A 94 12.16 18.45 -2.71
C PRO A 94 11.76 19.51 -1.69
N LEU A 95 12.75 20.21 -1.14
CA LEU A 95 12.51 21.30 -0.19
C LEU A 95 11.71 22.41 -0.87
N VAL A 96 10.60 22.84 -0.27
CA VAL A 96 9.80 23.98 -0.75
C VAL A 96 10.62 25.26 -0.53
N ARG A 97 11.15 25.84 -1.60
CA ARG A 97 11.99 27.07 -1.57
C ARG A 97 11.23 28.35 -1.93
N GLY A 98 10.00 28.23 -2.40
CA GLY A 98 9.18 29.38 -2.82
C GLY A 98 8.23 29.84 -1.71
N PRO A 99 7.86 31.12 -1.67
CA PRO A 99 6.76 31.58 -0.84
C PRO A 99 5.47 30.87 -1.26
N LEU A 100 4.60 30.59 -0.28
CA LEU A 100 3.24 30.13 -0.57
C LEU A 100 2.50 31.22 -1.36
N VAL A 101 2.24 30.97 -2.64
CA VAL A 101 1.45 31.87 -3.49
C VAL A 101 0.00 31.39 -3.47
N VAL A 102 -0.87 32.16 -2.83
CA VAL A 102 -2.32 31.96 -2.91
C VAL A 102 -2.82 32.73 -4.13
N ARG A 103 -3.35 32.03 -5.13
CA ARG A 103 -4.05 32.63 -6.27
C ARG A 103 -5.54 32.33 -6.13
N GLY A 104 -6.36 33.37 -6.03
CA GLY A 104 -7.80 33.22 -6.18
C GLY A 104 -8.12 33.01 -7.66
N ALA A 105 -8.77 31.90 -7.99
CA ALA A 105 -9.31 31.66 -9.33
C ALA A 105 -10.83 31.90 -9.31
N PRO A 106 -11.40 32.57 -10.33
CA PRO A 106 -12.84 32.70 -10.44
C PRO A 106 -13.47 31.31 -10.61
N ALA A 107 -14.60 31.10 -9.94
CA ALA A 107 -15.42 29.92 -10.07
C ALA A 107 -16.29 29.99 -11.34
N VAL A 108 -16.31 28.92 -12.11
CA VAL A 108 -17.14 28.75 -13.31
C VAL A 108 -17.93 27.44 -13.23
N SER A 109 -19.02 27.35 -13.98
CA SER A 109 -19.72 26.09 -14.19
C SER A 109 -18.98 25.25 -15.23
N LEU A 110 -19.02 23.92 -15.07
CA LEU A 110 -18.46 22.96 -16.02
C LEU A 110 -19.55 22.03 -16.52
N HIS A 111 -19.73 21.97 -17.84
CA HIS A 111 -20.67 21.08 -18.51
C HIS A 111 -19.95 20.09 -19.41
N GLY A 112 -20.44 18.85 -19.46
CA GLY A 112 -19.91 17.85 -20.37
C GLY A 112 -20.88 16.72 -20.66
N THR A 113 -20.53 15.92 -21.67
CA THR A 113 -21.28 14.76 -22.11
C THR A 113 -20.37 13.54 -22.13
N VAL A 114 -20.82 12.44 -21.54
CA VAL A 114 -20.16 11.15 -21.58
C VAL A 114 -20.78 10.29 -22.67
N LEU A 115 -19.95 9.88 -23.62
CA LEU A 115 -20.29 9.05 -24.75
C LEU A 115 -19.57 7.70 -24.64
N GLY A 116 -20.29 6.64 -24.96
CA GLY A 116 -19.77 5.27 -25.08
C GLY A 116 -19.30 4.97 -26.50
N PRO A 117 -18.85 3.72 -26.75
CA PRO A 117 -18.47 3.25 -28.07
C PRO A 117 -19.56 3.54 -29.10
N GLY A 118 -19.16 4.05 -30.27
CA GLY A 118 -20.11 4.47 -31.32
C GLY A 118 -20.85 5.79 -31.03
N LYS A 119 -20.34 6.63 -30.13
CA LYS A 119 -20.92 7.93 -29.74
C LYS A 119 -22.31 7.84 -29.09
N VAL A 120 -22.58 6.74 -28.37
CA VAL A 120 -23.86 6.53 -27.67
C VAL A 120 -23.82 7.21 -26.29
N PRO A 121 -24.77 8.10 -25.93
CA PRO A 121 -24.78 8.74 -24.61
C PRO A 121 -24.90 7.73 -23.46
N VAL A 122 -24.09 7.92 -22.41
CA VAL A 122 -24.04 7.00 -21.26
C VAL A 122 -24.77 7.63 -20.09
N ALA A 123 -25.94 7.10 -19.76
CA ALA A 123 -26.69 7.52 -18.57
C ALA A 123 -26.11 6.89 -17.29
N GLY A 124 -26.13 7.66 -16.19
CA GLY A 124 -25.71 7.19 -14.86
C GLY A 124 -24.19 7.02 -14.68
N ALA A 125 -23.37 7.40 -15.66
CA ALA A 125 -21.93 7.51 -15.47
C ALA A 125 -21.64 8.47 -14.31
N ARG A 126 -20.72 8.06 -13.45
CA ARG A 126 -20.24 8.81 -12.30
C ARG A 126 -18.98 9.58 -12.71
N VAL A 127 -19.06 10.89 -12.59
CA VAL A 127 -18.03 11.84 -13.03
C VAL A 127 -17.45 12.48 -11.78
N GLU A 128 -16.15 12.34 -11.55
CA GLU A 128 -15.47 12.79 -10.34
C GLU A 128 -14.38 13.81 -10.70
N LEU A 129 -14.23 14.82 -9.84
CA LEU A 129 -13.08 15.73 -9.80
C LEU A 129 -12.34 15.47 -8.48
N PRO A 130 -11.41 14.49 -8.43
CA PRO A 130 -10.82 14.03 -7.18
C PRO A 130 -10.12 15.14 -6.39
N ALA A 131 -9.44 16.06 -7.11
CA ALA A 131 -8.74 17.20 -6.51
C ALA A 131 -9.69 18.17 -5.77
N LEU A 132 -10.97 18.20 -6.13
CA LEU A 132 -11.99 19.07 -5.54
C LEU A 132 -13.02 18.29 -4.72
N GLN A 133 -12.89 16.96 -4.65
CA GLN A 133 -13.86 16.06 -4.02
C GLN A 133 -15.30 16.22 -4.55
N LEU A 134 -15.47 16.66 -5.80
CA LEU A 134 -16.78 16.83 -6.43
C LEU A 134 -17.18 15.57 -7.20
N ILE A 135 -18.47 15.24 -7.13
CA ILE A 135 -19.06 14.09 -7.84
C ILE A 135 -20.34 14.57 -8.53
N ALA A 136 -20.48 14.23 -9.80
CA ALA A 136 -21.70 14.42 -10.59
C ALA A 136 -22.10 13.12 -11.27
N HIS A 137 -23.39 12.99 -11.59
CA HIS A 137 -23.92 11.87 -12.35
C HIS A 137 -24.49 12.36 -13.68
N THR A 138 -24.25 11.58 -14.73
CA THR A 138 -24.80 11.88 -16.06
C THR A 138 -26.29 11.54 -16.14
N ASN A 139 -27.05 12.40 -16.80
CA ASN A 139 -28.49 12.21 -17.04
C ASN A 139 -28.75 11.22 -18.19
N THR A 140 -30.02 11.04 -18.58
CA THR A 140 -30.44 10.15 -19.68
C THR A 140 -29.86 10.52 -21.05
N ARG A 141 -29.35 11.75 -21.21
CA ARG A 141 -28.66 12.25 -22.41
C ARG A 141 -27.14 12.21 -22.27
N GLY A 142 -26.60 11.54 -21.25
CA GLY A 142 -25.17 11.45 -20.96
C GLY A 142 -24.54 12.74 -20.43
N ARG A 143 -25.32 13.77 -20.10
CA ARG A 143 -24.79 15.09 -19.68
C ARG A 143 -24.57 15.17 -18.18
N PHE A 144 -23.46 15.75 -17.76
CA PHE A 144 -23.15 16.09 -16.37
C PHE A 144 -22.91 17.60 -16.22
N HIS A 145 -23.04 18.09 -14.99
CA HIS A 145 -22.75 19.49 -14.65
C HIS A 145 -22.08 19.58 -13.28
N PHE A 146 -21.14 20.52 -13.15
CA PHE A 146 -20.62 20.99 -11.87
C PHE A 146 -20.87 22.50 -11.78
N SER A 147 -21.45 22.95 -10.67
CA SER A 147 -21.83 24.37 -10.49
C SER A 147 -20.63 25.28 -10.25
N THR A 148 -19.57 24.76 -9.62
CA THR A 148 -18.45 25.55 -9.12
C THR A 148 -17.13 24.79 -9.31
N VAL A 149 -16.39 25.15 -10.35
CA VAL A 149 -15.04 24.64 -10.62
C VAL A 149 -14.10 25.85 -10.80
N PRO A 150 -12.86 25.83 -10.25
CA PRO A 150 -11.87 26.86 -10.52
C PRO A 150 -11.56 26.94 -12.01
N SER A 151 -11.56 28.14 -12.58
CA SER A 151 -11.13 28.37 -13.98
C SER A 151 -9.62 28.18 -14.19
N GLU A 152 -8.84 28.19 -13.10
CA GLU A 152 -7.40 27.94 -13.06
C GLU A 152 -7.01 27.20 -11.77
N PRO A 153 -5.93 26.40 -11.77
CA PRO A 153 -5.05 26.07 -12.90
C PRO A 153 -5.70 25.08 -13.89
N ARG A 154 -5.24 25.14 -15.15
CA ARG A 154 -5.65 24.22 -16.22
C ARG A 154 -5.09 22.81 -15.99
N GLY A 155 -5.68 21.80 -16.62
CA GLY A 155 -5.28 20.40 -16.50
C GLY A 155 -5.89 19.70 -15.28
N ILE A 156 -7.08 20.11 -14.84
CA ILE A 156 -7.77 19.40 -13.76
C ILE A 156 -8.18 18.02 -14.25
N GLN A 157 -7.77 16.98 -13.52
CA GLN A 157 -8.06 15.60 -13.85
C GLN A 157 -9.51 15.24 -13.49
N LEU A 158 -10.24 14.76 -14.48
CA LEU A 158 -11.56 14.15 -14.36
C LEU A 158 -11.43 12.63 -14.39
N LEU A 159 -12.19 11.99 -13.51
CA LEU A 159 -12.34 10.54 -13.49
C LEU A 159 -13.79 10.18 -13.82
N VAL A 160 -13.99 9.54 -14.96
CA VAL A 160 -15.31 9.09 -15.39
C VAL A 160 -15.40 7.59 -15.19
N LYS A 161 -16.37 7.15 -14.38
CA LYS A 161 -16.69 5.76 -14.12
C LYS A 161 -18.02 5.42 -14.75
N ALA A 162 -18.02 4.49 -15.69
CA ALA A 162 -19.21 4.05 -16.39
C ALA A 162 -19.14 2.56 -16.69
N ARG A 163 -20.21 1.82 -16.41
CA ARG A 163 -20.35 0.39 -16.77
C ARG A 163 -19.16 -0.48 -16.35
N GLY A 164 -18.52 -0.18 -15.21
CA GLY A 164 -17.36 -0.91 -14.69
C GLY A 164 -16.00 -0.43 -15.22
N CYS A 165 -15.99 0.46 -16.22
CA CYS A 165 -14.77 1.06 -16.76
C CYS A 165 -14.49 2.42 -16.12
N THR A 166 -13.20 2.76 -16.05
CA THR A 166 -12.72 4.04 -15.53
C THR A 166 -11.84 4.72 -16.57
N GLN A 167 -12.16 5.95 -16.94
CA GLN A 167 -11.39 6.76 -17.88
C GLN A 167 -10.97 8.07 -17.22
N THR A 168 -9.75 8.50 -17.50
CA THR A 168 -9.25 9.81 -17.10
C THR A 168 -9.37 10.79 -18.26
N ALA A 169 -9.88 11.99 -18.00
CA ALA A 169 -9.87 13.11 -18.94
C ALA A 169 -9.21 14.33 -18.29
N LEU A 170 -8.58 15.20 -19.08
CA LEU A 170 -8.00 16.46 -18.60
C LEU A 170 -8.87 17.63 -19.06
N ILE A 171 -9.16 18.55 -18.16
CA ILE A 171 -9.81 19.83 -18.50
C ILE A 171 -8.72 20.82 -18.88
N GLU A 172 -8.53 21.05 -20.18
CA GLU A 172 -7.54 22.02 -20.66
C GLU A 172 -8.11 23.45 -20.75
N GLU A 173 -9.43 23.60 -20.89
CA GLU A 173 -10.11 24.90 -20.96
C GLU A 173 -11.37 24.93 -20.10
N PRO A 174 -11.70 26.05 -19.42
CA PRO A 174 -12.97 26.21 -18.72
C PRO A 174 -14.12 26.23 -19.72
N ILE A 175 -14.85 25.13 -19.76
CA ILE A 175 -15.89 24.88 -20.75
C ILE A 175 -17.18 25.61 -20.36
N SER A 176 -17.49 26.62 -21.16
CA SER A 176 -18.74 27.39 -21.12
C SER A 176 -19.90 26.59 -21.73
N ASP A 177 -21.14 27.01 -21.43
CA ASP A 177 -22.40 26.44 -21.93
C ASP A 177 -22.45 26.22 -23.46
N ASN A 178 -21.58 26.90 -24.22
CA ASN A 178 -21.54 26.85 -25.68
C ASN A 178 -20.58 25.79 -26.27
N ASN A 179 -19.75 25.10 -25.47
CA ASN A 179 -18.84 24.07 -25.98
C ASN A 179 -18.55 22.95 -24.95
N PRO A 180 -19.51 22.02 -24.69
CA PRO A 180 -19.42 21.02 -23.64
C PRO A 180 -18.25 20.04 -23.82
N LEU A 181 -17.66 19.58 -22.70
CA LEU A 181 -16.60 18.57 -22.74
C LEU A 181 -17.17 17.25 -23.24
N GLU A 182 -16.65 16.71 -24.35
CA GLU A 182 -17.01 15.38 -24.82
C GLU A 182 -15.98 14.35 -24.32
N ILE A 183 -16.44 13.40 -23.51
CA ILE A 183 -15.62 12.29 -23.01
C ILE A 183 -16.10 11.02 -23.69
N CYS A 184 -15.28 10.43 -24.55
CA CYS A 184 -15.60 9.23 -25.31
C CYS A 184 -14.87 8.01 -24.75
N PHE A 185 -15.62 6.96 -24.42
CA PHE A 185 -15.08 5.64 -24.14
C PHE A 185 -14.89 4.85 -25.44
N ASP A 186 -13.68 4.35 -25.67
CA ASP A 186 -13.35 3.55 -26.87
C ASP A 186 -13.87 2.10 -26.77
N SER A 187 -13.93 1.53 -25.57
CA SER A 187 -14.58 0.24 -25.29
C SER A 187 -15.07 0.19 -23.84
N PHE A 188 -16.08 -0.65 -23.57
CA PHE A 188 -16.53 -0.98 -22.21
C PHE A 188 -16.11 -2.39 -21.78
N ASP A 189 -15.06 -2.95 -22.37
CA ASP A 189 -14.60 -4.28 -22.01
C ASP A 189 -13.96 -4.27 -20.61
N ALA A 190 -14.65 -4.94 -19.68
CA ALA A 190 -14.18 -5.15 -18.33
C ALA A 190 -12.90 -6.00 -18.35
N ARG A 191 -11.83 -5.47 -17.75
CA ARG A 191 -10.72 -6.27 -17.21
C ARG A 191 -10.86 -6.35 -15.70
#